data_AF-A0A373DRN6-F1
#
_entry.id   AF-A0A373DRN6-F1
#
_cell.length_a   1.000
_cell.length_b   1.000
_cell.length_c   1.000
_cell.angle_alpha   90.00
_cell.angle_beta   90.00
_cell.angle_gamma   90.00
#
_symmetry.space_group_name_H-M   'P 1'
#
loop_
_entity.id
_entity.type
_entity.pdbx_description
1 polymer ?
#
loop_
_entity_poly.entity_id
_entity_poly.type
_entity_poly.pdbx_seq_one_letter_code
_entity_poly.pdbx_strand_id
1 'polypeptide(L)'
;MVVPLASIAEVRVEPRPHRVPRGWRGPGLDTFVKLSGTFHPRGERHYWNYSGSGEALSIRLDGSQHFNQLYLSVDDAAEARRLLSEAVASMRAR
;
A
#
# COMPACT_ATOMS: atom_id res chain seq x y z
N MET A 1 0.91 -2.48 14.54
CA MET A 1 1.48 -3.62 13.77
C MET A 1 2.68 -3.10 13.02
N VAL A 2 3.75 -3.89 12.96
CA VAL A 2 4.97 -3.58 12.21
C VAL A 2 5.02 -4.49 10.98
N VAL A 3 5.39 -3.94 9.82
CA VAL A 3 5.59 -4.71 8.57
C VAL A 3 7.09 -4.75 8.28
N PRO A 4 7.73 -5.94 8.29
CA PRO A 4 9.17 -6.05 8.01
C PRO A 4 9.49 -5.72 6.55
N LEU A 5 10.62 -5.05 6.29
CA LEU A 5 11.11 -4.80 4.92
C LEU A 5 11.27 -6.10 4.11
N ALA A 6 11.65 -7.20 4.77
CA ALA A 6 11.81 -8.51 4.15
C ALA A 6 10.52 -9.05 3.50
N SER A 7 9.36 -8.64 4.01
CA SER A 7 8.06 -9.06 3.50
C SER A 7 7.59 -8.29 2.27
N ILE A 8 8.32 -7.23 1.87
CA ILE A 8 7.98 -6.45 0.69
C ILE A 8 8.36 -7.23 -0.56
N ALA A 9 7.37 -7.61 -1.36
CA ALA A 9 7.56 -8.23 -2.65
C ALA A 9 7.75 -7.18 -3.76
N GLU A 10 7.02 -6.05 -3.69
CA GLU A 10 7.10 -5.00 -4.70
C GLU A 10 6.67 -3.62 -4.16
N VAL A 11 7.26 -2.55 -4.70
CA VAL A 11 6.88 -1.16 -4.42
C VAL A 11 6.64 -0.41 -5.74
N ARG A 12 5.49 0.26 -5.87
CA ARG A 12 5.09 1.03 -7.06
C ARG A 12 4.48 2.37 -6.65
N VAL A 13 4.42 3.28 -7.62
CA VAL A 13 3.53 4.45 -7.58
C VAL A 13 2.23 4.07 -8.28
N GLU A 14 1.09 4.23 -7.61
CA GLU A 14 -0.24 4.10 -8.18
C GLU A 14 -0.77 5.50 -8.56
N PRO A 15 -0.82 5.83 -9.87
CA PRO A 15 -1.17 7.17 -10.32
C PRO A 15 -2.67 7.49 -10.20
N ARG A 16 -3.53 6.48 -10.07
CA ARG A 16 -4.99 6.66 -9.99
C ARG A 16 -5.60 5.80 -8.89
N PRO A 17 -5.31 6.07 -7.60
CA PRO A 17 -5.74 5.22 -6.47
C PRO A 17 -7.27 5.04 -6.40
N HIS A 18 -8.02 6.07 -6.78
CA HIS A 18 -9.49 6.03 -6.79
C HIS A 18 -10.08 5.02 -7.77
N ARG A 19 -9.34 4.63 -8.82
CA ARG A 19 -9.78 3.67 -9.85
C ARG A 19 -9.43 2.22 -9.52
N VAL A 20 -8.65 1.98 -8.47
CA VAL A 20 -8.29 0.63 -8.05
C VAL A 20 -9.54 -0.08 -7.51
N PRO A 21 -9.91 -1.27 -8.02
CA PRO A 21 -11.02 -2.04 -7.48
C PRO A 21 -10.75 -2.45 -6.02
N ARG A 22 -11.61 -2.03 -5.09
CA ARG A 22 -11.43 -2.27 -3.66
C ARG A 22 -12.21 -3.47 -3.11
N GLY A 23 -13.18 -3.99 -3.86
CA GLY A 23 -14.06 -5.05 -3.36
C GLY A 23 -14.94 -4.58 -2.20
N TRP A 24 -15.32 -5.49 -1.30
CA TRP A 24 -16.11 -5.15 -0.13
C TRP A 24 -15.22 -4.54 0.98
N ARG A 25 -15.83 -3.70 1.80
CA ARG A 25 -15.13 -2.96 2.86
C ARG A 25 -15.44 -3.59 4.23
N GLY A 26 -14.40 -3.84 5.02
CA GLY A 26 -14.56 -4.12 6.46
C GLY A 26 -14.99 -2.85 7.24
N PRO A 27 -14.94 -2.86 8.57
CA PRO A 27 -15.12 -1.65 9.37
C PRO A 27 -14.06 -0.58 9.00
N GLY A 28 -14.45 0.68 8.78
CA GLY A 28 -13.51 1.76 8.42
C GLY A 28 -14.17 3.09 8.03
N LEU A 29 -13.34 4.12 7.76
CA LEU A 29 -13.77 5.43 7.26
C LEU A 29 -13.60 5.52 5.74
N ASP A 30 -14.68 5.85 5.05
CA ASP A 30 -14.72 6.13 3.60
C ASP A 30 -15.61 7.35 3.42
N THR A 31 -15.00 8.54 3.46
CA THR A 31 -15.72 9.82 3.30
C THR A 31 -14.92 10.75 2.40
N PHE A 32 -15.61 11.37 1.45
CA PHE A 32 -15.05 12.30 0.47
C PHE A 32 -13.82 11.74 -0.28
N VAL A 33 -12.63 12.21 0.10
CA VAL A 33 -11.35 11.89 -0.52
C VAL A 33 -10.45 11.05 0.39
N LYS A 34 -10.96 10.59 1.53
CA LYS A 34 -10.20 9.80 2.52
C LYS A 34 -10.64 8.35 2.53
N LEU A 35 -9.68 7.47 2.31
CA LEU A 35 -9.80 6.02 2.43
C LEU A 35 -8.90 5.56 3.57
N SER A 36 -9.51 5.16 4.68
CA SER A 36 -8.78 4.63 5.83
C SER A 36 -9.47 3.37 6.34
N GLY A 37 -8.93 2.20 5.99
CA GLY A 37 -9.49 0.92 6.40
C GLY A 37 -9.00 -0.27 5.60
N THR A 38 -9.62 -1.42 5.89
CA THR A 38 -9.33 -2.68 5.21
C THR A 38 -10.38 -2.97 4.15
N PHE A 39 -9.91 -3.27 2.95
CA PHE A 39 -10.71 -3.58 1.78
C PHE A 39 -10.35 -4.97 1.25
N HIS A 40 -11.31 -5.64 0.63
CA HIS A 40 -11.20 -7.05 0.29
C HIS A 40 -11.45 -7.36 -1.19
N PRO A 41 -10.59 -6.88 -2.11
CA PRO A 41 -10.70 -7.23 -3.51
C PRO A 41 -10.22 -8.67 -3.73
N ARG A 42 -11.04 -9.49 -4.41
CA ARG A 42 -10.68 -10.86 -4.82
C ARG A 42 -10.14 -11.75 -3.67
N GLY A 43 -10.63 -11.53 -2.45
CA GLY A 43 -10.24 -12.31 -1.27
C GLY A 43 -8.93 -11.88 -0.60
N GLU A 44 -8.22 -10.87 -1.13
CA GLU A 44 -7.04 -10.30 -0.48
C GLU A 44 -7.42 -9.31 0.63
N ARG A 45 -6.48 -8.98 1.51
CA ARG A 45 -6.61 -7.89 2.51
C ARG A 45 -5.77 -6.71 2.09
N HIS A 46 -6.41 -5.63 1.67
CA HIS A 46 -5.76 -4.39 1.26
C HIS A 46 -5.96 -3.33 2.33
N TYR A 47 -4.87 -2.81 2.88
CA TYR A 47 -4.92 -1.66 3.77
C TYR A 47 -4.82 -0.37 2.97
N TRP A 48 -5.78 0.52 3.18
CA TRP A 48 -5.79 1.85 2.60
C TRP A 48 -5.59 2.86 3.73
N ASN A 49 -4.60 3.73 3.56
CA ASN A 49 -4.48 4.98 4.30
C ASN A 49 -4.09 6.06 3.29
N TYR A 50 -5.09 6.48 2.54
CA TYR A 50 -4.96 7.39 1.43
C TYR A 50 -5.91 8.56 1.63
N SER A 51 -5.44 9.76 1.32
CA SER A 51 -6.20 11.00 1.38
C SER A 51 -5.82 11.89 0.20
N GLY A 52 -6.81 12.55 -0.38
CA GLY A 52 -6.61 13.51 -1.47
C GLY A 52 -6.90 12.92 -2.85
N SER A 53 -6.30 13.53 -3.86
CA SER A 53 -6.48 13.19 -5.29
C SER A 53 -5.18 12.81 -6.01
N GLY A 54 -4.07 12.76 -5.28
CA GLY A 54 -2.75 12.50 -5.81
C GLY A 54 -2.45 11.01 -6.01
N GLU A 55 -1.17 10.72 -6.18
CA GLU A 55 -0.67 9.35 -6.31
C GLU A 55 -0.65 8.66 -4.93
N ALA A 56 -0.69 7.33 -4.93
CA ALA A 56 -0.46 6.54 -3.74
C ALA A 56 0.82 5.72 -3.88
N LEU A 57 1.55 5.56 -2.79
CA LEU A 57 2.57 4.54 -2.68
C LEU A 57 1.88 3.19 -2.50
N SER A 58 2.10 2.28 -3.45
CA SER A 58 1.55 0.94 -3.50
C SER A 58 2.62 -0.08 -3.11
N ILE A 59 2.39 -0.83 -2.03
CA ILE A 59 3.34 -1.84 -1.52
C ILE A 59 2.65 -3.20 -1.53
N ARG A 60 3.20 -4.15 -2.30
CA ARG A 60 2.79 -5.56 -2.32
C ARG A 60 3.63 -6.33 -1.32
N LEU A 61 2.97 -7.07 -0.45
CA LEU A 61 3.60 -7.96 0.51
C LEU A 61 3.61 -9.41 -0.01
N ASP A 62 4.54 -10.20 0.48
CA ASP A 62 4.79 -11.59 0.08
C ASP A 62 3.71 -12.60 0.54
N GLY A 63 2.71 -12.15 1.28
CA GLY A 63 1.62 -12.98 1.81
C GLY A 63 1.89 -13.58 3.19
N SER A 64 3.08 -13.39 3.76
CA SER A 64 3.40 -13.78 5.15
C SER A 64 2.78 -12.84 6.20
N GLN A 65 2.31 -11.67 5.77
CA GLN A 65 1.80 -10.62 6.64
C GLN A 65 0.27 -10.58 6.67
N HIS A 66 -0.30 -9.85 7.64
CA HIS A 66 -1.75 -9.70 7.79
C HIS A 66 -2.43 -9.10 6.55
N PHE A 67 -1.77 -8.15 5.88
CA PHE A 67 -2.22 -7.55 4.63
C PHE A 67 -1.45 -8.12 3.45
N ASN A 68 -2.07 -8.11 2.27
CA ASN A 68 -1.43 -8.43 0.99
C ASN A 68 -0.92 -7.18 0.29
N GLN A 69 -1.58 -6.04 0.49
CA GLN A 69 -1.32 -4.80 -0.22
C GLN A 69 -1.54 -3.60 0.68
N LEU A 70 -0.68 -2.58 0.57
CA LEU A 70 -0.83 -1.29 1.22
C LEU A 70 -0.93 -0.19 0.16
N TYR A 71 -1.86 0.75 0.35
CA TYR A 71 -1.95 2.00 -0.42
C TYR A 71 -1.85 3.18 0.54
N LEU A 72 -0.78 3.96 0.41
CA LEU A 72 -0.43 5.01 1.35
C LEU A 72 -0.31 6.36 0.65
N SER A 73 -0.91 7.39 1.23
CA SER A 73 -0.52 8.77 0.91
C SER A 73 0.82 9.08 1.57
N VAL A 74 1.75 9.63 0.78
CA VAL A 74 3.06 10.11 1.20
C VAL A 74 3.33 11.43 0.48
N ASP A 75 4.25 12.24 0.98
CA ASP A 75 4.55 13.55 0.40
C ASP A 75 5.10 13.44 -1.04
N ASP A 76 6.00 12.48 -1.28
CA ASP A 76 6.53 12.15 -2.60
C ASP A 76 6.55 10.63 -2.80
N ALA A 77 5.63 10.13 -3.63
CA ALA A 77 5.49 8.70 -3.90
C ALA A 77 6.66 8.14 -4.72
N ALA A 78 7.26 8.93 -5.61
CA ALA A 78 8.37 8.50 -6.44
C ALA A 78 9.64 8.33 -5.60
N GLU A 79 9.92 9.30 -4.72
CA GLU A 79 11.04 9.24 -3.80
C GLU A 79 10.87 8.13 -2.76
N ALA A 80 9.68 8.00 -2.16
CA ALA A 80 9.42 6.91 -1.22
C ALA A 80 9.57 5.53 -1.87
N ARG A 81 9.13 5.36 -3.13
CA ARG A 81 9.35 4.13 -3.89
C ARG A 81 10.84 3.85 -4.07
N ARG A 82 11.64 4.86 -4.43
CA ARG A 82 13.09 4.74 -4.61
C ARG A 82 13.76 4.27 -3.33
N LEU A 83 13.53 4.98 -2.23
CA LEU A 83 14.13 4.68 -0.91
C LEU A 83 13.78 3.28 -0.41
N LEU A 84 12.50 2.87 -0.50
CA LEU A 84 12.10 1.52 -0.09
C LEU A 84 12.70 0.44 -0.98
N SER A 85 12.77 0.69 -2.30
CA SER A 85 13.35 -0.28 -3.24
C SER A 85 14.84 -0.49 -2.97
N GLU A 86 15.58 0.57 -2.69
CA GLU A 86 16.99 0.54 -2.28
C GLU A 86 17.18 -0.19 -0.95
N ALA A 87 16.34 0.09 0.04
CA ALA A 87 16.40 -0.57 1.35
C ALA A 87 16.13 -2.08 1.25
N VAL A 88 15.14 -2.49 0.46
CA VAL A 88 14.83 -3.91 0.22
C VAL A 88 15.97 -4.61 -0.52
N ALA A 89 16.56 -3.95 -1.54
CA ALA A 89 17.71 -4.50 -2.26
C ALA A 89 18.94 -4.66 -1.35
N SER A 90 19.28 -3.63 -0.56
CA SER A 90 20.38 -3.66 0.40
C SER A 90 20.20 -4.77 1.44
N MET A 91 18.98 -4.97 1.94
CA MET A 91 18.70 -6.05 2.88
C MET A 91 18.91 -7.44 2.27
N ARG A 92 18.52 -7.66 1.01
CA ARG A 92 18.66 -8.96 0.33
C ARG A 92 20.09 -9.27 -0.11
N ALA A 93 20.96 -8.27 -0.18
CA ALA A 93 22.38 -8.43 -0.50
C ALA A 93 23.24 -8.80 0.73
N ARG A 94 22.66 -8.77 1.93
CA ARG A 94 23.28 -9.22 3.18
C ARG A 94 22.89 -10.66 3.48
#